data_AF-A0A0P7AQ36-F1
#
_entry.id   AF-A0A0P7AQ36-F1
#
_cell.length_a   1.000
_cell.length_b   1.000
_cell.length_c   1.000
_cell.angle_alpha   90.00
_cell.angle_beta   90.00
_cell.angle_gamma   90.00
#
_symmetry.space_group_name_H-M   'P 1'
#
loop_
_entity.id
_entity.type
_entity.pdbx_description
1 polymer ?
#
loop_
_entity_poly.entity_id
_entity_poly.type
_entity_poly.pdbx_seq_one_letter_code
_entity_poly.pdbx_strand_id
1 'polypeptide(L)'
;MKAEDIISWLSQPEFEVSRSPTTILGKLPDHNQQQPLSPPQSRKRHHMMADDSHPTPKRQRVERDATGLDETPRASSSRGGLGSQPSLQMAPPGSLLPPASASQSIQSQPSGRSSPSKQMAALELDPGGINTRALSLVDPRLPPALSSLLKELERCHIGIGVISSSLQAEIDKQTEDNPRLGIFATFMFAAPADRDQFGPTLSLDDAVHLVQEATECQVTMQSEVGWNMMVHYPLLFKAIHGQGRQNQLVDIAPCTTARLIKEYLPTNSQAKTVDFCIYLTAELNDAARDATERLRRVLPCNVINHTEFFPLRDRPIAVSIETKKKGGSQSVTAELQLGTWHAAQWKFLEDLVARSGGSFDGLPFLPAVIVRGHDWSFVATTREGPKTVLWLEKGFGSTTSPLDVYKTVWGIQRLARWAKEVYWPWFMKNALGVPE
;
A
#
# COMPACT_ATOMS: atom_id res chain seq x y z
N MET A 1 -50.79 -1.81 -12.83
CA MET A 1 -51.28 -2.08 -11.46
C MET A 1 -51.40 -0.75 -10.74
N LYS A 2 -52.51 -0.51 -10.03
CA LYS A 2 -52.74 0.75 -9.29
C LYS A 2 -52.26 0.58 -7.83
N ALA A 3 -52.06 1.69 -7.13
CA ALA A 3 -51.48 1.72 -5.78
C ALA A 3 -52.40 1.18 -4.65
N GLU A 4 -53.50 0.51 -4.98
CA GLU A 4 -54.54 0.07 -4.03
C GLU A 4 -54.34 -1.40 -3.59
N ASP A 5 -53.57 -2.20 -4.35
CA ASP A 5 -53.41 -3.65 -4.12
C ASP A 5 -52.51 -4.01 -2.91
N ILE A 6 -51.70 -3.09 -2.39
CA ILE A 6 -50.70 -3.37 -1.34
C ILE A 6 -51.32 -3.34 0.07
N ILE A 7 -52.29 -2.45 0.32
CA ILE A 7 -52.87 -2.27 1.67
C ILE A 7 -53.75 -3.47 2.07
N SER A 8 -54.37 -4.14 1.09
CA SER A 8 -55.18 -5.35 1.30
C SER A 8 -54.38 -6.56 1.81
N TRP A 9 -53.08 -6.64 1.48
CA TRP A 9 -52.23 -7.79 1.82
C TRP A 9 -51.72 -7.77 3.28
N LEU A 10 -51.59 -6.58 3.88
CA LEU A 10 -51.02 -6.41 5.23
C LEU A 10 -52.05 -6.56 6.37
N SER A 11 -53.32 -6.84 6.05
CA SER A 11 -54.45 -6.63 6.97
C SER A 11 -55.24 -7.88 7.39
N GLN A 12 -54.70 -9.11 7.26
CA GLN A 12 -55.34 -10.31 7.85
C GLN A 12 -54.36 -11.21 8.63
N PRO A 13 -54.84 -11.88 9.72
CA PRO A 13 -53.98 -12.48 10.72
C PRO A 13 -53.68 -13.97 10.47
N GLU A 14 -52.80 -14.50 11.30
CA GLU A 14 -52.31 -15.89 11.33
C GLU A 14 -53.40 -16.96 11.22
N PHE A 15 -53.13 -18.04 10.47
CA PHE A 15 -54.00 -19.22 10.41
C PHE A 15 -53.29 -20.51 10.84
N GLU A 16 -54.01 -21.29 11.63
CA GLU A 16 -53.57 -22.53 12.27
C GLU A 16 -53.36 -23.69 11.26
N VAL A 17 -52.48 -24.63 11.60
CA VAL A 17 -52.18 -25.81 10.78
C VAL A 17 -52.92 -27.04 11.31
N SER A 18 -53.74 -27.68 10.46
CA SER A 18 -54.36 -28.98 10.76
C SER A 18 -54.37 -29.95 9.56
N ARG A 19 -53.56 -31.02 9.69
CA ARG A 19 -53.73 -32.45 9.30
C ARG A 19 -54.84 -32.78 8.27
N SER A 20 -54.70 -33.65 7.25
CA SER A 20 -53.74 -34.71 6.84
C SER A 20 -54.17 -35.23 5.41
N PRO A 21 -53.74 -36.36 4.77
CA PRO A 21 -52.83 -37.46 5.18
C PRO A 21 -51.77 -38.00 4.14
N THR A 22 -50.79 -38.72 4.68
CA THR A 22 -50.14 -39.99 4.25
C THR A 22 -49.90 -40.37 2.76
N THR A 23 -48.61 -40.54 2.38
CA THR A 23 -48.06 -41.79 1.78
C THR A 23 -46.56 -41.98 2.07
N ILE A 24 -46.26 -42.91 3.00
CA ILE A 24 -45.12 -43.84 3.15
C ILE A 24 -43.76 -43.53 2.45
N LEU A 25 -42.69 -43.35 3.25
CA LEU A 25 -41.40 -44.07 3.08
C LEU A 25 -40.51 -44.06 4.35
N GLY A 26 -39.84 -45.17 4.65
CA GLY A 26 -38.58 -45.25 5.42
C GLY A 26 -38.57 -45.01 6.95
N LYS A 27 -38.20 -46.03 7.74
CA LYS A 27 -37.90 -45.90 9.19
C LYS A 27 -36.44 -45.54 9.45
N LEU A 28 -36.18 -44.60 10.36
CA LEU A 28 -34.94 -44.47 11.15
C LEU A 28 -35.31 -43.99 12.59
N PRO A 29 -34.56 -44.38 13.64
CA PRO A 29 -34.96 -44.17 15.05
C PRO A 29 -34.45 -42.86 15.68
N ASP A 30 -35.02 -42.54 16.85
CA ASP A 30 -34.78 -41.35 17.68
C ASP A 30 -33.31 -40.99 17.97
N HIS A 31 -33.03 -39.68 18.02
CA HIS A 31 -32.47 -39.09 19.25
C HIS A 31 -32.61 -37.55 19.36
N ASN A 32 -33.17 -37.15 20.51
CA ASN A 32 -32.98 -35.95 21.33
C ASN A 32 -32.20 -34.72 20.78
N GLN A 33 -32.79 -33.54 21.00
CA GLN A 33 -32.15 -32.23 20.84
C GLN A 33 -30.93 -32.07 21.77
N GLN A 34 -29.77 -31.69 21.23
CA GLN A 34 -28.65 -31.12 22.00
C GLN A 34 -27.97 -29.97 21.24
N GLN A 35 -27.51 -28.98 21.99
CA GLN A 35 -26.77 -27.82 21.49
C GLN A 35 -25.37 -28.22 20.97
N PRO A 36 -24.78 -27.47 20.02
CA PRO A 36 -23.43 -27.76 19.53
C PRO A 36 -22.36 -27.52 20.62
N LEU A 37 -21.56 -28.55 20.88
CA LEU A 37 -20.46 -28.55 21.85
C LEU A 37 -19.17 -27.92 21.29
N SER A 38 -18.37 -27.32 22.17
CA SER A 38 -17.04 -26.76 21.85
C SER A 38 -16.03 -27.82 21.38
N PRO A 39 -15.01 -27.46 20.57
CA PRO A 39 -14.01 -28.41 20.08
C PRO A 39 -13.11 -29.00 21.19
N PRO A 40 -12.67 -30.27 21.08
CA PRO A 40 -11.86 -30.93 22.10
C PRO A 40 -10.39 -30.47 22.12
N GLN A 41 -9.80 -30.43 23.32
CA GLN A 41 -8.39 -30.13 23.53
C GLN A 41 -7.49 -31.31 23.10
N SER A 42 -6.47 -31.04 22.28
CA SER A 42 -5.47 -32.04 21.93
C SER A 42 -4.45 -32.26 23.07
N ARG A 43 -4.17 -33.53 23.39
CA ARG A 43 -3.33 -33.94 24.52
C ARG A 43 -1.85 -33.61 24.29
N LYS A 44 -1.23 -32.90 25.24
CA LYS A 44 0.23 -32.73 25.32
C LYS A 44 0.90 -34.05 25.67
N ARG A 45 2.01 -34.39 24.99
CA ARG A 45 2.95 -35.41 25.47
C ARG A 45 3.80 -34.81 26.60
N HIS A 46 3.90 -35.51 27.73
CA HIS A 46 4.88 -35.21 28.77
C HIS A 46 6.25 -35.76 28.38
N HIS A 47 7.29 -34.92 28.46
CA HIS A 47 8.61 -35.33 28.93
C HIS A 47 9.10 -34.28 29.93
N MET A 48 9.73 -34.74 31.00
CA MET A 48 10.21 -33.91 32.10
C MET A 48 11.61 -33.38 31.79
N MET A 49 11.93 -32.17 32.27
CA MET A 49 13.14 -31.91 33.05
C MET A 49 13.02 -30.59 33.83
N ALA A 50 13.60 -30.62 35.03
CA ALA A 50 14.11 -29.54 35.90
C ALA A 50 13.39 -28.17 35.99
N ASP A 51 13.15 -27.78 37.25
CA ASP A 51 12.86 -26.43 37.72
C ASP A 51 14.15 -25.58 37.74
N ASP A 52 14.07 -24.34 37.25
CA ASP A 52 14.93 -23.24 37.66
C ASP A 52 14.25 -21.91 37.29
N SER A 53 13.94 -21.10 38.31
CA SER A 53 13.01 -19.97 38.18
C SER A 53 13.70 -18.61 38.40
N HIS A 54 13.84 -17.83 37.32
CA HIS A 54 14.31 -16.43 37.38
C HIS A 54 13.35 -15.47 36.66
N PRO A 55 12.86 -14.40 37.35
CA PRO A 55 11.87 -13.48 36.80
C PRO A 55 12.50 -12.37 35.94
N THR A 56 11.89 -12.08 34.80
CA THR A 56 12.21 -10.91 33.96
C THR A 56 11.69 -9.61 34.59
N PRO A 57 12.50 -8.55 34.75
CA PRO A 57 12.08 -7.32 35.40
C PRO A 57 11.23 -6.43 34.49
N LYS A 58 10.05 -6.02 34.98
CA LYS A 58 9.22 -4.97 34.39
C LYS A 58 9.93 -3.61 34.50
N ARG A 59 9.95 -2.82 33.42
CA ARG A 59 10.39 -1.41 33.49
C ARG A 59 9.35 -0.56 34.20
N GLN A 60 9.67 -0.10 35.40
CA GLN A 60 8.92 0.94 36.11
C GLN A 60 9.47 2.32 35.71
N ARG A 61 8.59 3.22 35.29
CA ARG A 61 8.94 4.62 34.99
C ARG A 61 8.81 5.42 36.29
N VAL A 62 9.89 6.08 36.70
CA VAL A 62 9.89 7.01 37.85
C VAL A 62 10.05 8.42 37.31
N GLU A 63 9.13 9.31 37.68
CA GLU A 63 9.24 10.75 37.43
C GLU A 63 10.21 11.39 38.41
N ARG A 64 10.98 12.39 37.95
CA ARG A 64 11.52 13.47 38.78
C ARG A 64 11.62 14.75 37.97
N ASP A 65 10.80 15.72 38.36
CA ASP A 65 11.13 17.16 38.35
C ASP A 65 12.38 17.42 39.23
N ALA A 66 13.13 18.52 39.12
CA ALA A 66 13.22 19.59 38.11
C ALA A 66 14.54 20.35 38.33
N THR A 67 14.73 21.45 37.60
CA THR A 67 15.85 22.42 37.56
C THR A 67 16.93 22.10 36.53
N GLY A 68 17.23 23.10 35.68
CA GLY A 68 18.15 22.96 34.57
C GLY A 68 19.49 23.64 34.80
N LEU A 69 20.38 23.47 33.83
CA LEU A 69 21.05 24.55 33.13
C LEU A 69 21.59 23.99 31.80
N ASP A 70 21.87 24.90 30.86
CA ASP A 70 22.38 24.59 29.51
C ASP A 70 23.88 24.21 29.55
N GLU A 71 24.47 23.99 28.38
CA GLU A 71 25.90 23.83 28.04
C GLU A 71 26.41 22.41 27.67
N THR A 72 26.57 22.21 26.37
CA THR A 72 27.42 21.18 25.77
C THR A 72 28.93 21.49 25.92
N PRO A 73 29.79 20.50 26.22
CA PRO A 73 31.23 20.62 26.00
C PRO A 73 31.71 19.90 24.73
N ARG A 74 32.38 20.65 23.84
CA ARG A 74 33.25 20.09 22.79
C ARG A 74 34.56 19.60 23.41
N ALA A 75 35.12 18.50 22.91
CA ALA A 75 36.47 18.08 23.29
C ALA A 75 37.54 18.82 22.47
N SER A 76 38.49 19.48 23.15
CA SER A 76 39.72 20.02 22.55
C SER A 76 40.94 19.28 23.09
N SER A 77 41.93 19.08 22.21
CA SER A 77 43.18 18.38 22.49
C SER A 77 44.10 19.11 23.47
N SER A 78 44.87 18.36 24.28
CA SER A 78 46.13 18.84 24.82
C SER A 78 47.29 17.88 24.48
N ARG A 79 48.40 18.46 24.01
CA ARG A 79 49.67 17.80 23.73
C ARG A 79 50.55 17.78 25.00
N GLY A 80 51.50 16.84 25.04
CA GLY A 80 52.68 16.89 25.90
C GLY A 80 52.99 15.54 26.54
N GLY A 81 54.19 14.99 26.49
CA GLY A 81 55.41 15.46 25.82
C GLY A 81 56.52 14.38 25.90
N LEU A 82 57.59 14.61 25.13
CA LEU A 82 58.84 13.84 25.04
C LEU A 82 59.39 13.38 26.42
N GLY A 83 60.05 12.23 26.60
CA GLY A 83 60.48 11.20 25.65
C GLY A 83 61.46 10.18 26.31
N SER A 84 62.30 9.53 25.49
CA SER A 84 63.43 8.64 25.86
C SER A 84 63.14 7.15 26.13
N GLN A 85 63.85 6.28 25.40
CA GLN A 85 63.97 4.82 25.58
C GLN A 85 65.24 4.49 26.43
N PRO A 86 65.78 3.24 26.54
CA PRO A 86 65.30 1.91 26.11
C PRO A 86 65.48 0.73 27.10
N SER A 87 65.04 -0.44 26.63
CA SER A 87 65.66 -1.78 26.79
C SER A 87 65.60 -2.58 28.11
N LEU A 88 64.94 -3.75 27.96
CA LEU A 88 65.41 -5.12 28.28
C LEU A 88 65.20 -5.78 29.67
N GLN A 89 64.95 -7.10 29.55
CA GLN A 89 65.15 -8.24 30.47
C GLN A 89 64.09 -8.65 31.53
N MET A 90 63.38 -9.72 31.14
CA MET A 90 63.25 -11.02 31.83
C MET A 90 62.68 -11.15 33.26
N ALA A 91 61.38 -11.48 33.30
CA ALA A 91 60.83 -12.74 33.85
C ALA A 91 60.92 -12.99 35.39
N PRO A 92 60.45 -14.16 35.93
CA PRO A 92 59.32 -14.24 36.87
C PRO A 92 59.79 -14.77 38.26
N PRO A 93 58.98 -15.38 39.17
CA PRO A 93 57.53 -15.59 39.24
C PRO A 93 56.89 -15.15 40.58
N GLY A 94 55.54 -15.09 40.63
CA GLY A 94 54.79 -14.81 41.87
C GLY A 94 53.34 -15.25 41.75
N SER A 95 52.94 -16.25 42.54
CA SER A 95 51.64 -16.92 42.45
C SER A 95 50.54 -16.22 43.28
N LEU A 96 49.29 -16.56 42.95
CA LEU A 96 48.06 -16.51 43.78
C LEU A 96 47.06 -15.34 43.62
N LEU A 97 45.94 -15.72 42.99
CA LEU A 97 44.53 -15.47 43.36
C LEU A 97 43.80 -14.22 42.82
N PRO A 98 42.45 -14.28 42.67
CA PRO A 98 41.76 -13.69 41.51
C PRO A 98 40.88 -12.47 41.84
N PRO A 99 40.58 -11.62 40.84
CA PRO A 99 39.45 -10.70 40.89
C PRO A 99 38.15 -11.39 40.45
N ALA A 100 37.13 -11.15 41.29
CA ALA A 100 35.74 -11.54 41.17
C ALA A 100 35.08 -11.41 39.78
N SER A 101 34.16 -12.36 39.53
CA SER A 101 32.87 -12.18 38.87
C SER A 101 32.83 -11.34 37.58
N ALA A 102 32.85 -12.04 36.45
CA ALA A 102 32.53 -11.46 35.15
C ALA A 102 31.11 -10.84 35.14
N SER A 103 31.06 -9.51 34.99
CA SER A 103 29.84 -8.83 34.56
C SER A 103 29.50 -9.29 33.15
N GLN A 104 28.47 -10.14 33.02
CA GLN A 104 27.95 -10.52 31.70
C GLN A 104 27.37 -9.29 31.01
N SER A 105 28.15 -8.69 30.10
CA SER A 105 27.61 -7.75 29.13
C SER A 105 26.61 -8.51 28.27
N ILE A 106 25.34 -8.12 28.33
CA ILE A 106 24.31 -8.61 27.40
C ILE A 106 24.67 -8.06 26.01
N GLN A 107 25.50 -8.81 25.27
CA GLN A 107 25.76 -8.54 23.88
C GLN A 107 24.46 -8.78 23.11
N SER A 108 23.88 -7.68 22.62
CA SER A 108 22.78 -7.75 21.67
C SER A 108 23.23 -8.54 20.44
N GLN A 109 22.56 -9.66 20.19
CA GLN A 109 22.75 -10.45 18.98
C GLN A 109 22.65 -9.53 17.76
N PRO A 110 23.66 -9.47 16.87
CA PRO A 110 23.61 -8.61 15.71
C PRO A 110 22.50 -9.08 14.78
N SER A 111 21.51 -8.23 14.55
CA SER A 111 20.45 -8.53 13.58
C SER A 111 21.06 -8.60 12.19
N GLY A 112 21.22 -9.81 11.63
CA GLY A 112 21.81 -10.06 10.31
C GLY A 112 21.01 -9.51 9.11
N ARG A 113 20.08 -8.58 9.33
CA ARG A 113 19.33 -7.87 8.29
C ARG A 113 19.87 -6.44 8.18
N SER A 114 20.38 -6.08 7.02
CA SER A 114 20.72 -4.70 6.68
C SER A 114 19.48 -3.80 6.79
N SER A 115 19.65 -2.59 7.33
CA SER A 115 18.56 -1.61 7.41
C SER A 115 18.12 -1.13 6.02
N PRO A 116 16.89 -0.62 5.84
CA PRO A 116 16.39 -0.16 4.53
C PRO A 116 17.32 0.83 3.84
N SER A 117 17.85 1.82 4.57
CA SER A 117 18.82 2.79 4.04
C SER A 117 20.12 2.16 3.54
N LYS A 118 20.60 1.08 4.19
CA LYS A 118 21.78 0.33 3.72
C LYS A 118 21.47 -0.50 2.48
N GLN A 119 20.24 -1.01 2.34
CA GLN A 119 19.79 -1.69 1.13
C GLN A 119 19.66 -0.71 -0.05
N MET A 120 19.08 0.47 0.18
CA MET A 120 19.02 1.54 -0.84
C MET A 120 20.41 1.99 -1.30
N ALA A 121 21.35 2.22 -0.38
CA ALA A 121 22.73 2.58 -0.74
C ALA A 121 23.46 1.47 -1.52
N ALA A 122 23.16 0.20 -1.28
CA ALA A 122 23.69 -0.91 -2.09
C ALA A 122 23.06 -0.96 -3.48
N LEU A 123 21.75 -0.71 -3.59
CA LEU A 123 21.01 -0.64 -4.85
C LEU A 123 21.41 0.58 -5.70
N GLU A 124 21.85 1.67 -5.09
CA GLU A 124 22.40 2.83 -5.80
C GLU A 124 23.73 2.49 -6.51
N LEU A 125 24.49 1.52 -6.00
CA LEU A 125 25.76 1.09 -6.60
C LEU A 125 25.60 -0.06 -7.60
N ASP A 126 24.52 -0.86 -7.52
CA ASP A 126 24.23 -1.93 -8.49
C ASP A 126 23.90 -1.34 -9.88
N PRO A 127 24.58 -1.76 -10.97
CA PRO A 127 24.24 -1.36 -12.34
C PRO A 127 22.78 -1.63 -12.75
N GLY A 128 22.14 -2.66 -12.21
CA GLY A 128 20.72 -2.97 -12.42
C GLY A 128 19.80 -2.52 -11.29
N GLY A 129 20.31 -1.70 -10.37
CA GLY A 129 19.63 -1.31 -9.13
C GLY A 129 18.73 -0.08 -9.25
N ILE A 130 18.62 0.65 -8.14
CA ILE A 130 17.63 1.71 -7.92
C ILE A 130 18.32 2.99 -7.44
N ASN A 131 18.12 4.08 -8.17
CA ASN A 131 18.47 5.44 -7.74
C ASN A 131 17.20 6.16 -7.24
N THR A 132 17.31 7.04 -6.26
CA THR A 132 16.20 7.93 -5.84
C THR A 132 16.41 9.37 -6.29
N ARG A 133 15.31 10.09 -6.54
CA ARG A 133 15.30 11.53 -6.87
C ARG A 133 14.08 12.23 -6.28
N ALA A 134 14.21 13.53 -6.03
CA ALA A 134 13.08 14.37 -5.70
C ALA A 134 12.16 14.54 -6.93
N LEU A 135 10.86 14.33 -6.75
CA LEU A 135 9.84 14.55 -7.79
C LEU A 135 9.56 16.06 -7.91
N SER A 136 10.35 16.75 -8.74
CA SER A 136 10.35 18.21 -8.83
C SER A 136 10.29 18.71 -10.27
N LEU A 137 9.43 19.70 -10.53
CA LEU A 137 9.26 20.32 -11.85
C LEU A 137 10.49 21.07 -12.36
N VAL A 138 11.47 21.37 -11.49
CA VAL A 138 12.73 22.03 -11.89
C VAL A 138 13.84 21.04 -12.24
N ASP A 139 13.66 19.73 -12.06
CA ASP A 139 14.64 18.73 -12.48
C ASP A 139 14.52 18.50 -14.00
N PRO A 140 15.54 18.85 -14.81
CA PRO A 140 15.46 18.73 -16.26
C PRO A 140 15.45 17.26 -16.74
N ARG A 141 15.70 16.29 -15.85
CA ARG A 141 15.64 14.85 -16.15
C ARG A 141 14.24 14.27 -15.98
N LEU A 142 13.27 15.05 -15.50
CA LEU A 142 11.88 14.63 -15.35
C LEU A 142 11.22 14.47 -16.74
N PRO A 143 10.71 13.27 -17.12
CA PRO A 143 10.09 13.09 -18.43
C PRO A 143 8.92 14.05 -18.69
N PRO A 144 8.74 14.59 -19.91
CA PRO A 144 7.68 15.57 -20.20
C PRO A 144 6.27 15.11 -19.80
N ALA A 145 5.93 13.84 -20.03
CA ALA A 145 4.65 13.27 -19.61
C ALA A 145 4.48 13.24 -18.07
N LEU A 146 5.56 12.97 -17.33
CA LEU A 146 5.56 12.99 -15.86
C LEU A 146 5.48 14.42 -15.32
N SER A 147 6.14 15.38 -15.99
CA SER A 147 6.00 16.82 -15.71
C SER A 147 4.56 17.32 -15.91
N SER A 148 3.89 16.86 -16.98
CA SER A 148 2.48 17.20 -17.22
C SER A 148 1.56 16.67 -16.12
N LEU A 149 1.66 15.37 -15.78
CA LEU A 149 0.90 14.77 -14.69
C LEU A 149 1.18 15.45 -13.34
N LEU A 150 2.43 15.83 -13.08
CA LEU A 150 2.81 16.51 -11.82
C LEU A 150 2.13 17.89 -11.69
N LYS A 151 2.00 18.66 -12.79
CA LYS A 151 1.25 19.93 -12.80
C LYS A 151 -0.25 19.72 -12.57
N GLU A 152 -0.82 18.65 -13.11
CA GLU A 152 -2.21 18.27 -12.86
C GLU A 152 -2.43 17.90 -11.38
N LEU A 153 -1.53 17.11 -10.80
CA LEU A 153 -1.55 16.75 -9.38
C LEU A 153 -1.31 17.94 -8.44
N GLU A 154 -0.52 18.95 -8.85
CA GLU A 154 -0.41 20.22 -8.12
C GLU A 154 -1.72 21.02 -8.10
N ARG A 155 -2.42 21.10 -9.24
CA ARG A 155 -3.76 21.72 -9.30
C ARG A 155 -4.76 20.96 -8.42
N CYS A 156 -4.73 19.63 -8.44
CA CYS A 156 -5.50 18.77 -7.55
C CYS A 156 -5.17 19.03 -6.07
N HIS A 157 -3.90 19.13 -5.69
CA HIS A 157 -3.47 19.38 -4.31
C HIS A 157 -4.00 20.72 -3.77
N ILE A 158 -3.99 21.77 -4.60
CA ILE A 158 -4.61 23.08 -4.31
C ILE A 158 -6.14 22.95 -4.21
N GLY A 159 -6.74 21.96 -4.88
CA GLY A 159 -8.17 21.68 -4.91
C GLY A 159 -8.88 22.22 -6.14
N ILE A 160 -8.17 22.63 -7.20
CA ILE A 160 -8.76 23.28 -8.39
C ILE A 160 -9.54 22.25 -9.22
N GLY A 161 -10.85 22.47 -9.38
CA GLY A 161 -11.73 21.66 -10.24
C GLY A 161 -11.88 20.19 -9.83
N VAL A 162 -11.66 19.84 -8.56
CA VAL A 162 -11.72 18.45 -8.08
C VAL A 162 -13.15 17.94 -7.85
N ILE A 163 -14.15 18.83 -7.87
CA ILE A 163 -15.58 18.54 -7.62
C ILE A 163 -16.40 18.88 -8.88
N SER A 164 -17.36 18.05 -9.27
CA SER A 164 -18.33 18.40 -10.32
C SER A 164 -19.25 19.51 -9.82
N SER A 165 -19.44 20.56 -10.62
CA SER A 165 -20.37 21.66 -10.29
C SER A 165 -21.83 21.20 -10.21
N SER A 166 -22.14 19.97 -10.65
CA SER A 166 -23.44 19.32 -10.44
C SER A 166 -23.79 19.12 -8.96
N LEU A 167 -22.79 18.99 -8.08
CA LEU A 167 -22.99 18.87 -6.63
C LEU A 167 -22.96 20.21 -5.88
N GLN A 168 -22.64 21.32 -6.56
CA GLN A 168 -22.35 22.59 -5.87
C GLN A 168 -23.52 23.07 -5.00
N ALA A 169 -24.75 23.10 -5.54
CA ALA A 169 -25.91 23.59 -4.79
C ALA A 169 -26.24 22.74 -3.53
N GLU A 170 -25.97 21.44 -3.56
CA GLU A 170 -26.17 20.55 -2.40
C GLU A 170 -25.04 20.73 -1.37
N ILE A 171 -23.78 20.86 -1.83
CA ILE A 171 -22.63 21.12 -0.96
C ILE A 171 -22.77 22.48 -0.27
N ASP A 172 -23.10 23.54 -1.02
CA ASP A 172 -23.29 24.90 -0.49
C ASP A 172 -24.33 24.86 0.64
N LYS A 173 -25.53 24.31 0.39
CA LYS A 173 -26.59 24.13 1.38
C LYS A 173 -26.15 23.32 2.62
N GLN A 174 -25.52 22.16 2.44
CA GLN A 174 -25.04 21.36 3.58
C GLN A 174 -23.96 22.08 4.40
N THR A 175 -23.16 22.95 3.78
CA THR A 175 -22.13 23.75 4.49
C THR A 175 -22.71 24.98 5.19
N GLU A 176 -23.82 25.53 4.70
CA GLU A 176 -24.62 26.53 5.44
C GLU A 176 -25.22 25.90 6.71
N ASP A 177 -25.81 24.71 6.60
CA ASP A 177 -26.37 23.95 7.73
C ASP A 177 -25.28 23.48 8.73
N ASN A 178 -24.09 23.14 8.23
CA ASN A 178 -22.96 22.68 9.05
C ASN A 178 -21.60 23.26 8.60
N PRO A 179 -21.21 24.43 9.12
CA PRO A 179 -19.92 25.07 8.79
C PRO A 179 -18.66 24.26 9.16
N ARG A 180 -18.77 23.16 9.90
CA ARG A 180 -17.63 22.27 10.22
C ARG A 180 -17.21 21.40 9.04
N LEU A 181 -18.00 21.33 7.98
CA LEU A 181 -17.68 20.58 6.75
C LEU A 181 -16.53 21.23 5.94
N GLY A 182 -16.19 22.49 6.23
CA GLY A 182 -15.11 23.23 5.59
C GLY A 182 -15.61 24.21 4.53
N ILE A 183 -14.65 24.88 3.86
CA ILE A 183 -14.94 25.91 2.86
C ILE A 183 -14.78 25.32 1.46
N PHE A 184 -15.84 25.40 0.66
CA PHE A 184 -15.86 25.01 -0.74
C PHE A 184 -15.90 26.24 -1.64
N ALA A 185 -14.74 26.68 -2.12
CA ALA A 185 -14.64 27.87 -2.97
C ALA A 185 -14.99 27.54 -4.42
N THR A 186 -15.49 28.51 -5.18
CA THR A 186 -15.92 28.33 -6.59
C THR A 186 -14.87 27.68 -7.49
N PHE A 187 -13.57 27.96 -7.27
CA PHE A 187 -12.49 27.35 -8.06
C PHE A 187 -12.31 25.84 -7.83
N MET A 188 -12.93 25.28 -6.79
CA MET A 188 -12.89 23.85 -6.48
C MET A 188 -13.85 23.04 -7.34
N PHE A 189 -14.83 23.70 -7.93
CA PHE A 189 -15.79 23.13 -8.85
C PHE A 189 -15.33 23.28 -10.31
N ALA A 190 -15.64 22.28 -11.13
CA ALA A 190 -15.48 22.33 -12.58
C ALA A 190 -16.72 21.74 -13.26
N ALA A 191 -16.96 22.08 -14.52
CA ALA A 191 -18.11 21.59 -15.26
C ALA A 191 -18.11 20.05 -15.32
N PRO A 192 -19.28 19.37 -15.31
CA PRO A 192 -19.34 17.91 -15.32
C PRO A 192 -18.58 17.28 -16.50
N ALA A 193 -18.61 17.93 -17.68
CA ALA A 193 -17.85 17.51 -18.86
C ALA A 193 -16.32 17.48 -18.63
N ASP A 194 -15.78 18.43 -17.86
CA ASP A 194 -14.35 18.55 -17.59
C ASP A 194 -13.91 17.73 -16.37
N ARG A 195 -14.79 17.54 -15.38
CA ARG A 195 -14.47 16.86 -14.13
C ARG A 195 -14.80 15.38 -14.18
N ASP A 196 -16.00 15.00 -14.60
CA ASP A 196 -16.47 13.62 -14.45
C ASP A 196 -15.92 12.67 -15.53
N GLN A 197 -15.17 13.18 -16.51
CA GLN A 197 -14.30 12.40 -17.41
C GLN A 197 -13.20 11.60 -16.68
N PHE A 198 -12.85 11.95 -15.44
CA PHE A 198 -11.94 11.15 -14.59
C PHE A 198 -12.67 10.02 -13.83
N GLY A 199 -13.98 10.17 -13.62
CA GLY A 199 -14.83 9.29 -12.79
C GLY A 199 -15.89 10.11 -12.07
N PRO A 200 -16.88 9.48 -11.41
CA PRO A 200 -17.95 10.21 -10.71
C PRO A 200 -17.41 11.02 -9.52
N THR A 201 -18.08 12.12 -9.19
CA THR A 201 -17.83 12.87 -7.95
C THR A 201 -18.50 12.17 -6.78
N LEU A 202 -17.82 12.10 -5.64
CA LEU A 202 -18.35 11.48 -4.43
C LEU A 202 -19.46 12.35 -3.80
N SER A 203 -20.46 11.76 -3.15
CA SER A 203 -21.41 12.56 -2.35
C SER A 203 -20.70 13.16 -1.13
N LEU A 204 -21.20 14.29 -0.62
CA LEU A 204 -20.61 14.93 0.55
C LEU A 204 -20.72 14.03 1.79
N ASP A 205 -21.84 13.32 1.96
CA ASP A 205 -22.04 12.32 3.02
C ASP A 205 -20.96 11.23 3.01
N ASP A 206 -20.66 10.65 1.84
CA ASP A 206 -19.61 9.64 1.70
C ASP A 206 -18.21 10.22 2.03
N ALA A 207 -17.94 11.46 1.63
CA ALA A 207 -16.67 12.13 1.92
C ALA A 207 -16.53 12.42 3.43
N VAL A 208 -17.62 12.83 4.09
CA VAL A 208 -17.71 13.03 5.54
C VAL A 208 -17.53 11.71 6.29
N HIS A 209 -18.18 10.63 5.84
CA HIS A 209 -18.03 9.31 6.43
C HIS A 209 -16.58 8.80 6.35
N LEU A 210 -15.90 8.96 5.21
CA LEU A 210 -14.46 8.63 5.09
C LEU A 210 -13.56 9.44 6.04
N VAL A 211 -13.89 10.70 6.32
CA VAL A 211 -13.18 11.53 7.31
C VAL A 211 -13.45 11.05 8.74
N GLN A 212 -14.68 10.63 9.04
CA GLN A 212 -15.04 10.06 10.35
C GLN A 212 -14.28 8.74 10.61
N GLU A 213 -14.31 7.80 9.67
CA GLU A 213 -13.55 6.55 9.75
C GLU A 213 -12.05 6.79 9.90
N ALA A 214 -11.48 7.74 9.13
CA ALA A 214 -10.07 8.10 9.26
C ALA A 214 -9.73 8.75 10.61
N THR A 215 -10.64 9.57 11.15
CA THR A 215 -10.48 10.16 12.48
C THR A 215 -10.52 9.09 13.57
N GLU A 216 -11.46 8.16 13.50
CA GLU A 216 -11.56 7.03 14.44
C GLU A 216 -10.33 6.12 14.35
N CYS A 217 -9.82 5.86 13.14
CA CYS A 217 -8.59 5.09 12.94
C CYS A 217 -7.36 5.75 13.60
N GLN A 218 -7.30 7.08 13.57
CA GLN A 218 -6.23 7.87 14.20
C GLN A 218 -6.38 7.88 15.72
N VAL A 219 -7.58 8.13 16.25
CA VAL A 219 -7.88 8.19 17.70
C VAL A 219 -7.66 6.83 18.38
N THR A 220 -8.12 5.74 17.75
CA THR A 220 -7.96 4.37 18.28
C THR A 220 -6.60 3.72 17.96
N MET A 221 -5.67 4.47 17.34
CA MET A 221 -4.31 4.03 16.99
C MET A 221 -4.26 2.74 16.16
N GLN A 222 -5.14 2.64 15.15
CA GLN A 222 -5.35 1.43 14.37
C GLN A 222 -4.10 0.84 13.73
N SER A 223 -4.17 -0.47 13.45
CA SER A 223 -3.15 -1.16 12.66
C SER A 223 -3.14 -0.67 11.20
N GLU A 224 -2.03 -0.89 10.49
CA GLU A 224 -1.93 -0.61 9.03
C GLU A 224 -3.05 -1.35 8.26
N VAL A 225 -3.32 -2.59 8.65
CA VAL A 225 -4.44 -3.40 8.14
C VAL A 225 -5.81 -2.77 8.48
N GLY A 226 -5.98 -2.19 9.67
CA GLY A 226 -7.20 -1.50 10.07
C GLY A 226 -7.48 -0.27 9.20
N TRP A 227 -6.48 0.60 9.02
CA TRP A 227 -6.54 1.71 8.06
C TRP A 227 -6.84 1.25 6.64
N ASN A 228 -6.22 0.15 6.20
CA ASN A 228 -6.44 -0.45 4.88
C ASN A 228 -7.88 -0.92 4.69
N MET A 229 -8.51 -1.49 5.71
CA MET A 229 -9.89 -1.99 5.64
C MET A 229 -10.94 -0.88 5.80
N MET A 230 -10.74 0.08 6.69
CA MET A 230 -11.77 1.07 7.06
C MET A 230 -11.68 2.38 6.27
N VAL A 231 -10.51 2.72 5.71
CA VAL A 231 -10.29 4.01 5.04
C VAL A 231 -9.77 3.81 3.61
N HIS A 232 -8.62 3.14 3.44
CA HIS A 232 -7.93 3.15 2.15
C HIS A 232 -8.68 2.34 1.08
N TYR A 233 -9.10 1.11 1.39
CA TYR A 233 -9.86 0.30 0.43
C TYR A 233 -11.25 0.88 0.12
N PRO A 234 -12.06 1.36 1.10
CA PRO A 234 -13.32 2.05 0.80
C PRO A 234 -13.16 3.29 -0.08
N LEU A 235 -12.12 4.11 0.14
CA LEU A 235 -11.82 5.26 -0.71
C LEU A 235 -11.42 4.83 -2.13
N LEU A 236 -10.50 3.87 -2.26
CA LEU A 236 -10.08 3.32 -3.56
C LEU A 236 -11.27 2.72 -4.33
N PHE A 237 -12.14 1.97 -3.64
CA PHE A 237 -13.33 1.38 -4.21
C PHE A 237 -14.28 2.45 -4.75
N LYS A 238 -14.59 3.47 -3.95
CA LYS A 238 -15.45 4.59 -4.37
C LYS A 238 -14.82 5.41 -5.51
N ALA A 239 -13.50 5.59 -5.52
CA ALA A 239 -12.81 6.29 -6.61
C ALA A 239 -12.89 5.54 -7.95
N ILE A 240 -12.75 4.21 -7.94
CA ILE A 240 -12.64 3.36 -9.14
C ILE A 240 -13.99 2.82 -9.62
N HIS A 241 -14.96 2.61 -8.72
CA HIS A 241 -16.26 2.02 -9.03
C HIS A 241 -17.45 2.97 -8.79
N GLY A 242 -17.24 4.12 -8.16
CA GLY A 242 -18.33 5.04 -7.80
C GLY A 242 -19.37 4.35 -6.92
N GLN A 243 -20.60 4.23 -7.45
CA GLN A 243 -21.74 3.60 -6.77
C GLN A 243 -21.71 2.05 -6.80
N GLY A 244 -20.88 1.41 -7.62
CA GLY A 244 -20.77 -0.04 -7.65
C GLY A 244 -19.95 -0.59 -8.81
N ARG A 245 -19.27 -1.72 -8.60
CA ARG A 245 -18.37 -2.35 -9.58
C ARG A 245 -19.12 -2.66 -10.89
N GLN A 246 -18.65 -2.05 -11.98
CA GLN A 246 -19.12 -2.31 -13.34
C GLN A 246 -18.21 -3.30 -14.06
N ASN A 247 -18.65 -3.78 -15.23
CA ASN A 247 -17.78 -4.52 -16.14
C ASN A 247 -16.83 -3.55 -16.86
N GLN A 248 -15.66 -3.30 -16.27
CA GLN A 248 -14.76 -2.21 -16.68
C GLN A 248 -13.29 -2.65 -16.77
N LEU A 249 -12.54 -1.94 -17.62
CA LEU A 249 -11.13 -2.25 -17.89
C LEU A 249 -10.21 -2.05 -16.67
N VAL A 250 -10.49 -1.06 -15.82
CA VAL A 250 -9.62 -0.68 -14.69
C VAL A 250 -10.29 -1.05 -13.37
N ASP A 251 -9.61 -1.83 -12.54
CA ASP A 251 -10.15 -2.37 -11.29
C ASP A 251 -9.03 -2.43 -10.21
N ILE A 252 -9.39 -2.69 -8.94
CA ILE A 252 -8.49 -2.70 -7.79
C ILE A 252 -8.47 -4.06 -7.07
N ALA A 253 -7.29 -4.45 -6.60
CA ALA A 253 -7.10 -5.60 -5.74
C ALA A 253 -6.30 -5.24 -4.47
N PRO A 254 -6.54 -5.92 -3.33
CA PRO A 254 -5.55 -6.06 -2.28
C PRO A 254 -4.45 -7.02 -2.73
N CYS A 255 -3.19 -6.63 -2.55
CA CYS A 255 -2.00 -7.30 -3.09
C CYS A 255 -1.00 -7.70 -1.97
N THR A 256 -1.42 -7.62 -0.69
CA THR A 256 -0.62 -7.82 0.53
C THR A 256 0.11 -9.17 0.68
N THR A 257 -0.32 -10.20 -0.06
CA THR A 257 0.31 -11.54 -0.06
C THR A 257 1.05 -11.88 -1.35
N ALA A 258 1.10 -10.93 -2.30
CA ALA A 258 1.71 -11.10 -3.60
C ALA A 258 3.22 -11.27 -3.51
N ARG A 259 3.77 -12.34 -4.09
CA ARG A 259 5.21 -12.63 -4.08
C ARG A 259 5.84 -12.26 -5.42
N LEU A 260 6.99 -11.58 -5.39
CA LEU A 260 7.77 -11.30 -6.59
C LEU A 260 8.37 -12.59 -7.15
N ILE A 261 8.27 -12.75 -8.47
CA ILE A 261 8.87 -13.84 -9.23
C ILE A 261 10.39 -13.67 -9.18
N LYS A 262 11.12 -14.77 -8.93
CA LYS A 262 12.56 -14.75 -8.65
C LYS A 262 13.38 -14.25 -9.85
N GLU A 263 12.97 -14.63 -11.05
CA GLU A 263 13.55 -14.28 -12.34
C GLU A 263 13.56 -12.76 -12.57
N TYR A 264 12.58 -12.04 -12.01
CA TYR A 264 12.45 -10.60 -12.14
C TYR A 264 12.99 -9.82 -10.92
N LEU A 265 13.51 -10.48 -9.88
CA LEU A 265 14.07 -9.74 -8.73
C LEU A 265 15.34 -8.96 -9.12
N PRO A 266 15.58 -7.76 -8.54
CA PRO A 266 16.91 -7.15 -8.53
C PRO A 266 17.89 -8.00 -7.72
N THR A 267 19.17 -7.96 -8.10
CA THR A 267 20.21 -8.79 -7.47
C THR A 267 20.30 -8.51 -5.97
N ASN A 268 20.47 -9.56 -5.15
CA ASN A 268 20.59 -9.47 -3.69
C ASN A 268 19.42 -8.77 -2.95
N SER A 269 18.28 -8.52 -3.61
CA SER A 269 17.11 -7.89 -3.00
C SER A 269 16.20 -8.90 -2.32
N GLN A 270 15.64 -8.53 -1.17
CA GLN A 270 14.57 -9.31 -0.55
C GLN A 270 13.26 -9.05 -1.28
N ALA A 271 12.48 -10.09 -1.56
CA ALA A 271 11.14 -9.92 -2.12
C ALA A 271 10.29 -8.99 -1.22
N LYS A 272 9.73 -7.95 -1.83
CA LYS A 272 8.82 -6.98 -1.22
C LYS A 272 7.46 -7.09 -1.90
N THR A 273 6.43 -6.70 -1.17
CA THR A 273 5.03 -6.70 -1.60
C THR A 273 4.51 -5.27 -1.62
N VAL A 274 3.34 -5.06 -2.21
CA VAL A 274 2.56 -3.81 -2.10
C VAL A 274 1.16 -4.12 -1.57
N ASP A 275 0.54 -3.17 -0.86
CA ASP A 275 -0.74 -3.42 -0.18
C ASP A 275 -1.94 -3.49 -1.13
N PHE A 276 -1.97 -2.61 -2.13
CA PHE A 276 -3.00 -2.61 -3.18
C PHE A 276 -2.38 -2.38 -4.55
N CYS A 277 -3.14 -2.72 -5.58
CA CYS A 277 -2.74 -2.45 -6.95
C CYS A 277 -3.96 -2.23 -7.86
N ILE A 278 -3.86 -1.25 -8.74
CA ILE A 278 -4.80 -1.00 -9.83
C ILE A 278 -4.35 -1.87 -11.01
N TYR A 279 -5.23 -2.73 -11.49
CA TYR A 279 -4.96 -3.69 -12.56
C TYR A 279 -5.90 -3.50 -13.75
N LEU A 280 -5.53 -4.14 -14.87
CA LEU A 280 -6.28 -4.12 -16.11
C LEU A 280 -6.94 -5.48 -16.40
N THR A 281 -8.21 -5.44 -16.82
CA THR A 281 -9.01 -6.63 -17.18
C THR A 281 -8.88 -6.92 -18.67
N ALA A 282 -7.86 -7.71 -19.04
CA ALA A 282 -7.59 -8.08 -20.44
C ALA A 282 -8.74 -8.89 -21.09
N GLU A 283 -9.55 -9.58 -20.28
CA GLU A 283 -10.71 -10.38 -20.71
C GLU A 283 -11.78 -9.59 -21.49
N LEU A 284 -11.77 -8.25 -21.42
CA LEU A 284 -12.69 -7.35 -22.14
C LEU A 284 -12.32 -7.09 -23.60
N ASN A 285 -11.20 -7.65 -24.08
CA ASN A 285 -10.79 -7.60 -25.48
C ASN A 285 -10.30 -8.99 -25.89
N ASP A 286 -10.97 -9.63 -26.85
CA ASP A 286 -10.65 -11.01 -27.26
C ASP A 286 -9.19 -11.18 -27.71
N ALA A 287 -8.66 -10.24 -28.50
CA ALA A 287 -7.27 -10.31 -28.96
C ALA A 287 -6.26 -10.15 -27.81
N ALA A 288 -6.55 -9.29 -26.83
CA ALA A 288 -5.73 -9.12 -25.64
C ALA A 288 -5.80 -10.33 -24.69
N ARG A 289 -6.98 -10.95 -24.53
CA ARG A 289 -7.15 -12.22 -23.80
C ARG A 289 -6.32 -13.32 -24.46
N ASP A 290 -6.49 -13.53 -25.76
CA ASP A 290 -5.83 -14.62 -26.50
C ASP A 290 -4.30 -14.41 -26.54
N ALA A 291 -3.83 -13.17 -26.68
CA ALA A 291 -2.41 -12.84 -26.53
C ALA A 291 -1.88 -13.10 -25.11
N THR A 292 -2.63 -12.70 -24.09
CA THR A 292 -2.31 -12.96 -22.68
C THR A 292 -2.20 -14.46 -22.40
N GLU A 293 -3.16 -15.28 -22.87
CA GLU A 293 -3.11 -16.72 -22.72
C GLU A 293 -1.92 -17.37 -23.42
N ARG A 294 -1.55 -16.93 -24.62
CA ARG A 294 -0.37 -17.42 -25.33
C ARG A 294 0.92 -17.10 -24.57
N LEU A 295 1.09 -15.84 -24.15
CA LEU A 295 2.29 -15.38 -23.43
C LEU A 295 2.42 -16.09 -22.06
N ARG A 296 1.32 -16.27 -21.34
CA ARG A 296 1.30 -17.01 -20.07
C ARG A 296 1.75 -18.47 -20.18
N ARG A 297 1.80 -19.09 -21.36
CA ARG A 297 2.35 -20.45 -21.54
C ARG A 297 3.88 -20.50 -21.58
N VAL A 298 4.55 -19.35 -21.75
CA VAL A 298 6.01 -19.24 -21.92
C VAL A 298 6.70 -18.31 -20.90
N LEU A 299 5.91 -17.65 -20.05
CA LEU A 299 6.38 -16.78 -18.97
C LEU A 299 6.56 -17.56 -17.64
N PRO A 300 7.48 -17.11 -16.76
CA PRO A 300 7.61 -17.64 -15.41
C PRO A 300 6.26 -17.71 -14.65
N CYS A 301 6.08 -18.78 -13.87
CA CYS A 301 4.88 -19.05 -13.07
C CYS A 301 3.53 -19.05 -13.82
N ASN A 302 3.52 -19.03 -15.16
CA ASN A 302 2.34 -18.94 -16.01
C ASN A 302 1.44 -17.70 -15.77
N VAL A 303 2.06 -16.55 -15.50
CA VAL A 303 1.37 -15.27 -15.19
C VAL A 303 1.79 -14.12 -16.09
N ILE A 304 0.92 -13.12 -16.26
CA ILE A 304 1.16 -11.88 -17.02
C ILE A 304 1.55 -10.70 -16.09
N ASN A 305 2.38 -10.98 -15.08
CA ASN A 305 2.88 -9.98 -14.13
C ASN A 305 4.26 -10.38 -13.58
N HIS A 306 4.94 -9.46 -12.90
CA HIS A 306 6.15 -9.71 -12.11
C HIS A 306 5.91 -10.43 -10.78
N THR A 307 4.67 -10.84 -10.49
CA THR A 307 4.26 -11.52 -9.26
C THR A 307 3.45 -12.79 -9.55
N GLU A 308 3.72 -13.85 -8.78
CA GLU A 308 2.99 -15.13 -8.82
C GLU A 308 1.61 -15.09 -8.14
N PHE A 309 1.08 -13.89 -7.85
CA PHE A 309 -0.19 -13.73 -7.14
C PHE A 309 -1.38 -14.18 -8.01
N PHE A 310 -1.94 -15.34 -7.68
CA PHE A 310 -2.99 -16.01 -8.48
C PHE A 310 -4.20 -15.14 -8.87
N PRO A 311 -4.72 -14.22 -8.03
CA PRO A 311 -5.80 -13.30 -8.42
C PRO A 311 -5.44 -12.30 -9.53
N LEU A 312 -4.15 -12.12 -9.86
CA LEU A 312 -3.65 -11.21 -10.89
C LEU A 312 -2.94 -11.93 -12.05
N ARG A 313 -3.00 -13.27 -12.10
CA ARG A 313 -2.28 -14.09 -13.09
C ARG A 313 -2.55 -13.72 -14.56
N ASP A 314 -3.71 -13.13 -14.86
CA ASP A 314 -4.22 -12.71 -16.18
C ASP A 314 -4.49 -11.19 -16.25
N ARG A 315 -4.08 -10.41 -15.24
CA ARG A 315 -4.51 -9.03 -15.03
C ARG A 315 -3.32 -8.08 -14.84
N PRO A 316 -2.80 -7.44 -15.91
CA PRO A 316 -1.61 -6.60 -15.82
C PRO A 316 -1.76 -5.49 -14.79
N ILE A 317 -0.76 -5.34 -13.90
CA ILE A 317 -0.72 -4.25 -12.92
C ILE A 317 -0.30 -2.95 -13.62
N ALA A 318 -1.03 -1.86 -13.36
CA ALA A 318 -0.79 -0.54 -13.93
C ALA A 318 -0.36 0.51 -12.90
N VAL A 319 -0.87 0.43 -11.66
CA VAL A 319 -0.50 1.33 -10.56
C VAL A 319 -0.32 0.50 -9.28
N SER A 320 0.78 0.74 -8.56
CA SER A 320 1.06 0.06 -7.28
C SER A 320 0.81 1.01 -6.10
N ILE A 321 0.29 0.51 -4.98
CA ILE A 321 -0.05 1.33 -3.81
C ILE A 321 0.53 0.68 -2.55
N GLU A 322 1.41 1.41 -1.88
CA GLU A 322 2.00 1.02 -0.60
C GLU A 322 1.41 1.87 0.53
N THR A 323 1.04 1.25 1.64
CA THR A 323 0.48 1.94 2.80
C THR A 323 1.42 1.82 3.98
N LYS A 324 1.57 2.86 4.81
CA LYS A 324 2.38 2.81 6.03
C LYS A 324 1.68 3.53 7.17
N LYS A 325 2.03 3.18 8.40
CA LYS A 325 1.66 4.00 9.57
C LYS A 325 2.38 5.36 9.54
N LYS A 326 1.73 6.37 10.12
CA LYS A 326 2.31 7.71 10.31
C LYS A 326 3.42 7.65 11.39
N GLY A 327 4.64 8.06 11.03
CA GLY A 327 5.79 8.23 11.94
C GLY A 327 6.88 7.14 11.91
N GLY A 328 8.14 7.53 12.07
CA GLY A 328 9.32 6.64 12.11
C GLY A 328 10.09 6.53 10.78
N SER A 329 11.09 5.64 10.72
CA SER A 329 11.93 5.37 9.53
C SER A 329 11.21 4.64 8.37
N GLN A 330 9.88 4.74 8.35
CA GLN A 330 9.00 4.03 7.43
C GLN A 330 9.07 4.56 6.00
N SER A 331 9.47 5.82 5.77
CA SER A 331 9.57 6.39 4.41
C SER A 331 10.56 5.59 3.55
N VAL A 332 11.82 5.48 3.98
CA VAL A 332 12.86 4.69 3.28
C VAL A 332 12.47 3.20 3.14
N THR A 333 11.54 2.72 3.96
CA THR A 333 11.01 1.36 3.87
C THR A 333 9.99 1.23 2.73
N ALA A 334 9.02 2.15 2.63
CA ALA A 334 8.08 2.22 1.50
C ALA A 334 8.80 2.50 0.17
N GLU A 335 9.78 3.40 0.17
CA GLU A 335 10.63 3.72 -0.98
C GLU A 335 11.36 2.48 -1.49
N LEU A 336 12.00 1.71 -0.59
CA LEU A 336 12.67 0.45 -0.92
C LEU A 336 11.69 -0.61 -1.43
N GLN A 337 10.49 -0.72 -0.83
CA GLN A 337 9.45 -1.65 -1.26
C GLN A 337 8.96 -1.35 -2.67
N LEU A 338 8.49 -0.13 -2.93
CA LEU A 338 8.03 0.28 -4.26
C LEU A 338 9.15 0.28 -5.30
N GLY A 339 10.37 0.71 -4.92
CA GLY A 339 11.53 0.64 -5.79
C GLY A 339 11.83 -0.78 -6.25
N THR A 340 11.87 -1.74 -5.32
CA THR A 340 12.13 -3.17 -5.62
C THR A 340 10.99 -3.79 -6.43
N TRP A 341 9.74 -3.46 -6.08
CA TRP A 341 8.55 -3.93 -6.78
C TRP A 341 8.50 -3.43 -8.23
N HIS A 342 8.68 -2.13 -8.47
CA HIS A 342 8.73 -1.59 -9.83
C HIS A 342 9.98 -2.00 -10.60
N ALA A 343 11.14 -2.18 -9.96
CA ALA A 343 12.31 -2.71 -10.66
C ALA A 343 12.07 -4.13 -11.21
N ALA A 344 11.32 -4.96 -10.47
CA ALA A 344 10.86 -6.25 -10.96
C ALA A 344 9.78 -6.11 -12.06
N GLN A 345 8.86 -5.15 -11.94
CA GLN A 345 7.88 -4.85 -12.99
C GLN A 345 8.56 -4.44 -14.30
N TRP A 346 9.57 -3.57 -14.25
CA TRP A 346 10.34 -3.16 -15.42
C TRP A 346 11.05 -4.33 -16.11
N LYS A 347 11.70 -5.22 -15.36
CA LYS A 347 12.31 -6.45 -15.91
C LYS A 347 11.29 -7.39 -16.57
N PHE A 348 10.10 -7.52 -15.99
CA PHE A 348 8.99 -8.27 -16.58
C PHE A 348 8.49 -7.63 -17.89
N LEU A 349 8.38 -6.30 -17.93
CA LEU A 349 8.02 -5.58 -19.15
C LEU A 349 9.11 -5.70 -20.23
N GLU A 350 10.39 -5.73 -19.85
CA GLU A 350 11.52 -5.97 -20.76
C GLU A 350 11.43 -7.36 -21.41
N ASP A 351 11.10 -8.40 -20.62
CA ASP A 351 10.86 -9.77 -21.09
C ASP A 351 9.65 -9.88 -22.03
N LEU A 352 8.55 -9.17 -21.72
CA LEU A 352 7.37 -9.10 -22.60
C LEU A 352 7.67 -8.39 -23.93
N VAL A 353 8.27 -7.20 -23.88
CA VAL A 353 8.62 -6.40 -25.07
C VAL A 353 9.55 -7.20 -25.99
N ALA A 354 10.53 -7.92 -25.45
CA ALA A 354 11.44 -8.78 -26.21
C ALA A 354 10.73 -9.95 -26.90
N ARG A 355 9.71 -10.55 -26.27
CA ARG A 355 8.93 -11.67 -26.84
C ARG A 355 7.92 -11.23 -27.90
N SER A 356 7.31 -10.07 -27.70
CA SER A 356 6.27 -9.52 -28.57
C SER A 356 6.83 -8.68 -29.72
N GLY A 357 8.15 -8.40 -29.73
CA GLY A 357 8.80 -7.57 -30.74
C GLY A 357 8.42 -6.09 -30.67
N GLY A 358 8.01 -5.61 -29.50
CA GLY A 358 7.54 -4.24 -29.27
C GLY A 358 8.67 -3.25 -28.95
N SER A 359 8.28 -2.06 -28.47
CA SER A 359 9.20 -1.04 -27.96
C SER A 359 8.73 -0.45 -26.62
N PHE A 360 9.65 0.13 -25.85
CA PHE A 360 9.31 1.00 -24.72
C PHE A 360 8.82 2.40 -25.13
N ASP A 361 8.88 2.73 -26.43
CA ASP A 361 8.32 3.96 -26.96
C ASP A 361 6.84 4.11 -26.58
N GLY A 362 6.52 5.22 -25.91
CA GLY A 362 5.18 5.51 -25.38
C GLY A 362 4.95 5.14 -23.92
N LEU A 363 5.87 4.44 -23.23
CA LEU A 363 5.81 4.22 -21.78
C LEU A 363 6.80 5.11 -21.02
N PRO A 364 6.41 6.31 -20.57
CA PRO A 364 7.33 7.28 -19.97
C PRO A 364 7.71 6.97 -18.51
N PHE A 365 6.84 6.30 -17.76
CA PHE A 365 7.01 5.98 -16.34
C PHE A 365 6.02 4.90 -15.88
N LEU A 366 6.23 4.32 -14.70
CA LEU A 366 5.23 3.53 -13.95
C LEU A 366 4.82 4.30 -12.68
N PRO A 367 3.52 4.61 -12.49
CA PRO A 367 3.04 5.33 -11.32
C PRO A 367 2.86 4.42 -10.10
N ALA A 368 3.03 5.00 -8.91
CA ALA A 368 2.61 4.40 -7.66
C ALA A 368 2.14 5.46 -6.66
N VAL A 369 1.54 4.99 -5.57
CA VAL A 369 1.02 5.83 -4.48
C VAL A 369 1.61 5.34 -3.16
N ILE A 370 2.03 6.27 -2.31
CA ILE A 370 2.35 6.00 -0.91
C ILE A 370 1.27 6.66 -0.05
N VAL A 371 0.66 5.88 0.84
CA VAL A 371 -0.34 6.35 1.81
C VAL A 371 0.22 6.27 3.22
N ARG A 372 0.21 7.36 3.99
CA ARG A 372 0.73 7.39 5.38
C ARG A 372 -0.35 7.82 6.36
N GLY A 373 -1.20 6.86 6.76
CA GLY A 373 -2.44 7.17 7.49
C GLY A 373 -3.32 8.09 6.65
N HIS A 374 -3.47 9.35 7.06
CA HIS A 374 -4.23 10.32 6.27
C HIS A 374 -3.58 10.72 4.94
N ASP A 375 -2.25 10.76 4.83
CA ASP A 375 -1.56 11.51 3.76
C ASP A 375 -1.37 10.67 2.48
N TRP A 376 -1.81 11.16 1.31
CA TRP A 376 -1.70 10.47 0.02
C TRP A 376 -0.70 11.18 -0.92
N SER A 377 0.39 10.46 -1.24
CA SER A 377 1.50 10.96 -2.07
C SER A 377 1.67 10.13 -3.34
N PHE A 378 1.85 10.82 -4.46
CA PHE A 378 2.22 10.23 -5.75
C PHE A 378 3.74 10.04 -5.84
N VAL A 379 4.13 8.90 -6.39
CA VAL A 379 5.51 8.55 -6.76
C VAL A 379 5.51 7.90 -8.15
N ALA A 380 6.67 7.87 -8.81
CA ALA A 380 6.79 7.20 -10.10
C ALA A 380 8.16 6.54 -10.23
N THR A 381 8.28 5.53 -11.10
CA THR A 381 9.59 5.06 -11.57
C THR A 381 9.77 5.26 -13.06
N THR A 382 11.02 5.51 -13.47
CA THR A 382 11.46 5.59 -14.87
C THR A 382 12.69 4.69 -15.08
N ARG A 383 13.11 4.48 -16.33
CA ARG A 383 14.36 3.76 -16.66
C ARG A 383 15.44 4.73 -17.12
N GLU A 384 16.68 4.48 -16.67
CA GLU A 384 17.90 5.09 -17.20
C GLU A 384 18.86 3.96 -17.56
N GLY A 385 18.74 3.47 -18.80
CA GLY A 385 19.36 2.20 -19.20
C GLY A 385 18.90 1.06 -18.27
N PRO A 386 19.83 0.27 -17.69
CA PRO A 386 19.49 -0.84 -16.81
C PRO A 386 19.00 -0.42 -15.40
N LYS A 387 19.10 0.87 -15.03
CA LYS A 387 18.70 1.36 -13.70
C LYS A 387 17.25 1.81 -13.65
N THR A 388 16.62 1.56 -12.50
CA THR A 388 15.32 2.12 -12.14
C THR A 388 15.54 3.41 -11.35
N VAL A 389 14.90 4.51 -11.76
CA VAL A 389 14.91 5.77 -11.02
C VAL A 389 13.56 5.94 -10.33
N LEU A 390 13.57 6.02 -8.99
CA LEU A 390 12.39 6.23 -8.15
C LEU A 390 12.27 7.71 -7.78
N TRP A 391 11.17 8.33 -8.21
CA TRP A 391 10.87 9.74 -8.02
C TRP A 391 9.92 9.92 -6.81
N LEU A 392 10.38 10.67 -5.82
CA LEU A 392 9.82 10.76 -4.47
C LEU A 392 9.61 12.22 -4.04
N GLU A 393 8.55 12.58 -3.32
CA GLU A 393 7.17 12.17 -3.52
C GLU A 393 6.34 13.46 -3.55
N LYS A 394 5.13 13.44 -4.12
CA LYS A 394 4.27 14.63 -4.16
C LYS A 394 2.91 14.33 -3.56
N GLY A 395 2.59 14.95 -2.43
CA GLY A 395 1.25 14.92 -1.85
C GLY A 395 0.21 15.46 -2.83
N PHE A 396 -0.90 14.73 -3.01
CA PHE A 396 -2.03 15.15 -3.85
C PHE A 396 -3.37 15.16 -3.10
N GLY A 397 -3.48 14.45 -1.97
CA GLY A 397 -4.71 14.35 -1.20
C GLY A 397 -4.48 13.93 0.26
N SER A 398 -5.54 13.96 1.05
CA SER A 398 -5.57 13.53 2.45
C SER A 398 -6.98 13.04 2.84
N THR A 399 -7.13 12.33 3.95
CA THR A 399 -8.44 12.02 4.56
C THR A 399 -8.76 12.87 5.80
N THR A 400 -8.13 14.04 5.93
CA THR A 400 -8.33 15.00 7.04
C THR A 400 -9.57 15.88 6.92
N SER A 401 -10.10 16.07 5.70
CA SER A 401 -11.28 16.90 5.45
C SER A 401 -12.07 16.39 4.24
N PRO A 402 -13.37 16.70 4.09
CA PRO A 402 -14.14 16.27 2.92
C PRO A 402 -13.54 16.80 1.60
N LEU A 403 -13.03 18.03 1.61
CA LEU A 403 -12.29 18.60 0.48
C LEU A 403 -11.04 17.78 0.13
N ASP A 404 -10.26 17.35 1.12
CA ASP A 404 -9.06 16.55 0.84
C ASP A 404 -9.42 15.13 0.35
N VAL A 405 -10.55 14.57 0.80
CA VAL A 405 -11.09 13.32 0.24
C VAL A 405 -11.42 13.51 -1.25
N TYR A 406 -12.04 14.63 -1.64
CA TYR A 406 -12.28 14.94 -3.06
C TYR A 406 -10.99 15.01 -3.88
N LYS A 407 -9.93 15.66 -3.36
CA LYS A 407 -8.61 15.68 -4.01
C LYS A 407 -8.04 14.26 -4.14
N THR A 408 -8.16 13.44 -3.09
CA THR A 408 -7.66 12.06 -3.08
C THR A 408 -8.37 11.21 -4.13
N VAL A 409 -9.71 11.26 -4.16
CA VAL A 409 -10.54 10.57 -5.14
C VAL A 409 -10.19 11.01 -6.57
N TRP A 410 -10.05 12.33 -6.81
CA TRP A 410 -9.63 12.87 -8.11
C TRP A 410 -8.25 12.35 -8.53
N GLY A 411 -7.26 12.35 -7.62
CA GLY A 411 -5.92 11.84 -7.90
C GLY A 411 -5.89 10.36 -8.28
N ILE A 412 -6.64 9.51 -7.55
CA ILE A 412 -6.78 8.09 -7.88
C ILE A 412 -7.49 7.90 -9.22
N GLN A 413 -8.58 8.65 -9.47
CA GLN A 413 -9.30 8.67 -10.75
C GLN A 413 -8.38 9.09 -11.92
N ARG A 414 -7.50 10.07 -11.71
CA ARG A 414 -6.52 10.52 -12.70
C ARG A 414 -5.46 9.47 -13.04
N LEU A 415 -5.03 8.66 -12.07
CA LEU A 415 -4.12 7.53 -12.27
C LEU A 415 -4.81 6.34 -12.95
N ALA A 416 -6.07 6.05 -12.60
CA ALA A 416 -6.89 5.06 -13.29
C ALA A 416 -7.10 5.43 -14.77
N ARG A 417 -7.32 6.73 -15.05
CA ARG A 417 -7.36 7.26 -16.41
C ARG A 417 -6.04 7.11 -17.15
N TRP A 418 -4.90 7.38 -16.51
CA TRP A 418 -3.57 7.12 -17.10
C TRP A 418 -3.39 5.63 -17.44
N ALA A 419 -3.85 4.72 -16.58
CA ALA A 419 -3.79 3.29 -16.84
C ALA A 419 -4.62 2.89 -18.08
N LYS A 420 -5.79 3.51 -18.27
CA LYS A 420 -6.67 3.30 -19.43
C LYS A 420 -6.16 3.94 -20.73
N GLU A 421 -5.64 5.17 -20.69
CA GLU A 421 -5.34 5.97 -21.89
C GLU A 421 -3.87 5.90 -22.33
N VAL A 422 -2.94 5.57 -21.43
CA VAL A 422 -1.50 5.52 -21.74
C VAL A 422 -0.97 4.10 -21.59
N TYR A 423 -1.15 3.48 -20.43
CA TYR A 423 -0.55 2.17 -20.17
C TYR A 423 -1.23 1.05 -20.97
N TRP A 424 -2.56 1.01 -21.04
CA TRP A 424 -3.26 -0.08 -21.75
C TRP A 424 -3.00 -0.11 -23.26
N PRO A 425 -3.07 1.00 -24.03
CA PRO A 425 -2.73 0.97 -25.45
C PRO A 425 -1.26 0.59 -25.68
N TRP A 426 -0.34 1.12 -24.85
CA TRP A 426 1.07 0.71 -24.89
C TRP A 426 1.24 -0.80 -24.60
N PHE A 427 0.52 -1.33 -23.61
CA PHE A 427 0.63 -2.72 -23.20
C PHE A 427 0.06 -3.68 -24.27
N MET A 428 -1.09 -3.35 -24.87
CA MET A 428 -1.61 -4.12 -26.01
C MET A 428 -0.60 -4.17 -27.16
N LYS A 429 -0.11 -3.01 -27.60
CA LYS A 429 0.79 -2.88 -28.74
C LYS A 429 2.15 -3.53 -28.52
N ASN A 430 2.83 -3.16 -27.44
CA ASN A 430 4.26 -3.46 -27.24
C ASN A 430 4.51 -4.67 -26.34
N ALA A 431 3.64 -4.94 -25.37
CA ALA A 431 3.81 -6.05 -24.43
C ALA A 431 3.02 -7.30 -24.86
N LEU A 432 1.83 -7.15 -25.45
CA LEU A 432 1.02 -8.28 -25.98
C LEU A 432 1.20 -8.54 -27.48
N GLY A 433 1.77 -7.61 -28.24
CA GLY A 433 1.91 -7.72 -29.70
C GLY A 433 0.57 -7.67 -30.45
N VAL A 434 -0.44 -7.01 -29.87
CA VAL A 434 -1.78 -6.83 -30.45
C VAL A 434 -1.81 -5.45 -31.12
N PRO A 435 -2.01 -5.36 -32.45
CA PRO A 435 -2.13 -4.06 -33.13
C PRO A 435 -3.38 -3.30 -32.68
N GLU A 436 -3.35 -1.97 -32.88
CA GLU A 436 -4.47 -1.05 -32.63
C GLU A 436 -5.67 -1.31 -33.56
#